data_AF-A0A4V1QYF6-F1
#
_entry.id   AF-A0A4V1QYF6-F1
#
_cell.length_a   1.000
_cell.length_b   1.000
_cell.length_c   1.000
_cell.angle_alpha   90.00
_cell.angle_beta   90.00
_cell.angle_gamma   90.00
#
_symmetry.space_group_name_H-M   'P 1'
#
loop_
_entity.id
_entity.type
_entity.pdbx_description
1 polymer ?
#
loop_
_entity_poly.entity_id
_entity_poly.type
_entity_poly.pdbx_seq_one_letter_code
_entity_poly.pdbx_strand_id
1 'polypeptide(L)'
;MPRIRITRVGAKAVFVTAAVASVILVGLAANAVFRPPSGLVAASLAWVIVVVAGTRWFRGEDEAVGPPRVWWRMTALPLMGYVLGAIFVLNAGTQAYAILTVGAAALAETGDLWPAVIALACNGLIAAAYLHSSIRLSLGHGDAA
;
A
#
# COMPACT_ATOMS: atom_id res chain seq x y z
N MET A 1 -2.39 -23.37 -8.24
CA MET A 1 -2.75 -22.05 -8.81
C MET A 1 -1.50 -21.45 -9.44
N PRO A 2 -1.46 -21.24 -10.77
CA PRO A 2 -0.31 -20.62 -11.43
C PRO A 2 -0.09 -19.24 -10.83
N ARG A 3 1.08 -19.02 -10.24
CA ARG A 3 1.36 -17.80 -9.49
C ARG A 3 2.03 -16.81 -10.44
N ILE A 4 1.35 -15.72 -10.77
CA ILE A 4 1.90 -14.63 -11.59
C ILE A 4 3.17 -14.09 -10.90
N ARG A 5 4.25 -13.93 -11.68
CA ARG A 5 5.56 -13.44 -11.24
C ARG A 5 6.10 -12.42 -12.23
N ILE A 6 6.45 -11.24 -11.73
CA ILE A 6 6.89 -10.11 -12.53
C ILE A 6 8.33 -9.77 -12.13
N THR A 7 9.27 -10.13 -13.00
CA THR A 7 10.71 -9.88 -12.82
C THR A 7 11.17 -8.66 -13.62
N ARG A 8 10.68 -8.50 -14.85
CA ARG A 8 11.06 -7.42 -15.76
C ARG A 8 10.60 -6.05 -15.26
N VAL A 9 11.51 -5.07 -15.28
CA VAL A 9 11.25 -3.68 -14.84
C VAL A 9 10.06 -3.06 -15.58
N GLY A 10 9.99 -3.21 -16.92
CA GLY A 10 8.88 -2.67 -17.71
C GLY A 10 7.52 -3.25 -17.30
N ALA A 11 7.44 -4.54 -16.97
CA ALA A 11 6.19 -5.15 -16.53
C ALA A 11 5.80 -4.70 -15.11
N LYS A 12 6.77 -4.40 -14.24
CA LYS A 12 6.50 -3.78 -12.92
C LYS A 12 5.95 -2.36 -13.09
N ALA A 13 6.53 -1.58 -14.01
CA ALA A 13 6.05 -0.23 -14.31
C ALA A 13 4.61 -0.26 -14.84
N VAL A 14 4.32 -1.12 -15.82
CA VAL A 14 2.95 -1.30 -16.35
C VAL A 14 1.98 -1.71 -15.25
N PHE A 15 2.35 -2.63 -14.35
CA PHE A 15 1.52 -3.01 -13.22
C PHE A 15 1.23 -1.81 -12.31
N VAL A 16 2.25 -1.03 -11.93
CA VAL A 16 2.08 0.14 -11.04
C VAL A 16 1.18 1.18 -11.69
N THR A 17 1.39 1.49 -12.98
CA THR A 17 0.57 2.45 -13.71
C THR A 17 -0.88 1.99 -13.82
N ALA A 18 -1.11 0.73 -14.21
CA ALA A 18 -2.45 0.16 -14.30
C ALA A 18 -3.14 0.11 -12.93
N ALA A 19 -2.39 -0.20 -11.87
CA ALA A 19 -2.90 -0.24 -10.51
C ALA A 19 -3.33 1.15 -10.01
N VAL A 20 -2.52 2.19 -10.23
CA VAL A 20 -2.86 3.57 -9.88
C VAL A 20 -4.13 4.01 -10.62
N ALA A 21 -4.18 3.78 -11.95
CA ALA A 21 -5.38 4.08 -12.73
C ALA A 21 -6.61 3.34 -12.20
N SER A 22 -6.48 2.05 -11.87
CA SER A 22 -7.57 1.23 -11.34
C SER A 22 -8.08 1.76 -9.99
N VAL A 23 -7.19 2.15 -9.08
CA VAL A 23 -7.58 2.70 -7.77
C VAL A 23 -8.34 4.02 -7.91
N ILE A 24 -7.89 4.90 -8.82
CA ILE A 24 -8.62 6.13 -9.14
C ILE A 24 -10.01 5.81 -9.70
N LEU A 25 -10.10 4.89 -10.66
CA LEU A 25 -11.37 4.49 -11.27
C LEU A 25 -12.32 3.87 -10.24
N VAL A 26 -11.82 3.04 -9.33
CA VAL A 26 -12.62 2.47 -8.23
C VAL A 26 -13.15 3.56 -7.30
N GLY A 27 -12.32 4.54 -6.95
CA GLY A 27 -12.76 5.67 -6.12
C GLY A 27 -13.84 6.52 -6.81
N LEU A 28 -13.64 6.83 -8.10
CA LEU A 28 -14.62 7.58 -8.89
C LEU A 28 -15.94 6.81 -9.04
N ALA A 29 -15.86 5.52 -9.37
CA ALA A 29 -17.04 4.66 -9.50
C ALA A 29 -17.81 4.54 -8.19
N ALA A 30 -17.13 4.39 -7.05
CA ALA A 30 -17.78 4.34 -5.75
C ALA A 30 -18.53 5.66 -5.43
N ASN A 31 -17.91 6.81 -5.68
CA ASN A 31 -18.60 8.10 -5.52
C ASN A 31 -19.82 8.25 -6.44
N ALA A 32 -19.76 7.71 -7.66
CA ALA A 32 -20.85 7.78 -8.62
C ALA A 32 -22.03 6.85 -8.28
N VAL A 33 -21.75 5.65 -7.73
CA VAL A 33 -22.77 4.63 -7.43
C VAL A 33 -23.39 4.83 -6.05
N PHE A 34 -22.55 5.14 -5.06
CA PHE A 34 -22.99 5.42 -3.70
C PHE A 34 -23.19 6.93 -3.55
N ARG A 35 -22.36 7.60 -2.74
CA ARG A 35 -22.28 9.07 -2.62
C ARG A 35 -20.88 9.45 -2.12
N PRO A 36 -20.37 10.66 -2.38
CA PRO A 36 -19.23 11.18 -1.63
C PRO A 36 -19.51 11.13 -0.11
N PRO A 37 -18.52 10.77 0.73
CA PRO A 37 -17.10 10.51 0.44
C PRO A 37 -16.71 9.01 0.24
N SER A 38 -17.63 8.14 -0.17
CA SER A 38 -17.38 6.68 -0.31
C SER A 38 -16.20 6.31 -1.21
N GLY A 39 -15.84 7.16 -2.17
CA GLY A 39 -14.72 6.97 -3.08
C GLY A 39 -13.37 6.87 -2.37
N LEU A 40 -13.14 7.65 -1.31
CA LEU A 40 -11.88 7.59 -0.57
C LEU A 40 -11.72 6.25 0.16
N VAL A 41 -12.82 5.72 0.71
CA VAL A 41 -12.83 4.42 1.36
C VAL A 41 -12.54 3.32 0.34
N ALA A 42 -13.27 3.31 -0.78
CA ALA A 42 -13.08 2.32 -1.83
C ALA A 42 -11.67 2.35 -2.42
N ALA A 43 -11.13 3.55 -2.69
CA ALA A 43 -9.76 3.72 -3.18
C ALA A 43 -8.73 3.23 -2.15
N SER A 44 -8.90 3.52 -0.86
CA SER A 44 -7.97 3.07 0.19
C SER A 44 -7.93 1.55 0.29
N LEU A 45 -9.08 0.88 0.24
CA LEU A 45 -9.16 -0.57 0.26
C LEU A 45 -8.58 -1.20 -1.02
N ALA A 46 -8.89 -0.63 -2.19
CA ALA A 46 -8.31 -1.07 -3.45
C ALA A 46 -6.78 -0.91 -3.46
N TRP A 47 -6.27 0.16 -2.85
CA TRP A 47 -4.84 0.39 -2.72
C TRP A 47 -4.14 -0.68 -1.88
N VAL A 48 -4.74 -1.08 -0.75
CA VAL A 48 -4.24 -2.20 0.07
C VAL A 48 -4.16 -3.48 -0.77
N ILE A 49 -5.21 -3.81 -1.53
CA ILE A 49 -5.26 -5.00 -2.39
C ILE A 49 -4.14 -4.96 -3.43
N VAL A 50 -3.97 -3.83 -4.10
CA VAL A 50 -2.92 -3.60 -5.10
C VAL A 50 -1.53 -3.77 -4.49
N VAL A 51 -1.28 -3.16 -3.33
CA VAL A 51 0.02 -3.25 -2.66
C VAL A 51 0.31 -4.70 -2.27
N VAL A 52 -0.66 -5.40 -1.68
CA VAL A 52 -0.52 -6.81 -1.35
C VAL A 52 -0.22 -7.61 -2.62
N ALA A 53 -0.99 -7.45 -3.70
CA ALA A 53 -0.74 -8.13 -4.97
C ALA A 53 0.67 -7.85 -5.51
N GLY A 54 1.10 -6.58 -5.52
CA GLY A 54 2.43 -6.15 -5.93
C GLY A 54 3.54 -6.83 -5.12
N THR A 55 3.43 -6.85 -3.79
CA THR A 55 4.42 -7.51 -2.91
C THR A 55 4.54 -9.02 -3.17
N ARG A 56 3.47 -9.65 -3.66
CA ARG A 56 3.43 -11.09 -3.93
C ARG A 56 3.85 -11.44 -5.35
N TRP A 57 3.62 -10.57 -6.31
CA TRP A 57 3.92 -10.81 -7.73
C TRP A 57 5.32 -10.31 -8.11
N PHE A 58 5.80 -9.24 -7.52
CA PHE A 58 7.12 -8.69 -7.84
C PHE A 58 8.25 -9.54 -7.26
N ARG A 59 9.30 -9.73 -8.05
CA ARG A 59 10.54 -10.43 -7.64
C ARG A 59 11.77 -9.56 -7.90
N GLY A 60 12.73 -9.63 -6.97
CA GLY A 60 14.05 -9.03 -7.16
C GLY A 60 14.86 -9.80 -8.22
N GLU A 61 15.98 -9.22 -8.68
CA GLU A 61 16.89 -9.89 -9.61
C GLU A 61 17.56 -11.11 -8.96
N ASP A 62 17.97 -10.99 -7.69
CA ASP A 62 18.64 -12.06 -6.94
C ASP A 62 17.70 -12.91 -6.07
N GLU A 63 16.39 -12.82 -6.28
CA GLU A 63 15.41 -13.53 -5.45
C GLU A 63 14.90 -14.81 -6.13
N ALA A 64 14.94 -15.93 -5.41
CA ALA A 64 14.37 -17.19 -5.90
C ALA A 64 12.89 -17.02 -6.29
N VAL A 65 12.59 -17.25 -7.57
CA VAL A 65 11.24 -17.04 -8.14
C VAL A 65 10.25 -18.13 -7.70
N GLY A 66 10.77 -19.35 -7.53
CA GLY A 66 10.02 -20.57 -7.19
C GLY A 66 9.26 -20.48 -5.86
N PRO A 67 9.94 -20.28 -4.72
CA PRO A 67 9.27 -20.31 -3.43
C PRO A 67 8.28 -19.14 -3.22
N PRO A 68 7.17 -19.37 -2.49
CA PRO A 68 6.39 -18.28 -1.93
C PRO A 68 7.28 -17.39 -1.06
N ARG A 69 7.14 -16.07 -1.21
CA ARG A 69 7.78 -15.13 -0.30
C ARG A 69 7.08 -15.23 1.07
N VAL A 70 7.87 -15.31 2.14
CA VAL A 70 7.38 -15.27 3.52
C VAL A 70 6.51 -14.03 3.77
N TRP A 71 5.47 -14.15 4.59
CA TRP A 71 4.43 -13.13 4.66
C TRP A 71 4.90 -11.77 5.16
N TRP A 72 5.92 -11.76 6.03
CA TRP A 72 6.53 -10.56 6.57
C TRP A 72 7.39 -9.80 5.55
N ARG A 73 7.84 -10.45 4.46
CA ARG A 73 8.77 -9.85 3.50
C ARG A 73 7.97 -9.17 2.38
N MET A 74 8.04 -7.84 2.34
CA MET A 74 7.34 -6.98 1.37
C MET A 74 8.21 -6.60 0.18
N THR A 75 9.53 -6.55 0.34
CA THR A 75 10.52 -6.25 -0.71
C THR A 75 11.65 -7.27 -0.75
N ALA A 76 12.41 -7.29 -1.86
CA ALA A 76 13.62 -8.10 -1.96
C ALA A 76 14.78 -7.44 -1.19
N LEU A 77 14.91 -6.11 -1.29
CA LEU A 77 15.99 -5.31 -0.70
C LEU A 77 15.49 -4.46 0.49
N PRO A 78 16.31 -4.32 1.56
CA PRO A 78 15.95 -3.49 2.71
C PRO A 78 15.75 -2.01 2.34
N LEU A 79 16.63 -1.45 1.49
CA LEU A 79 16.57 -0.04 1.10
C LEU A 79 15.22 0.33 0.48
N MET A 80 14.70 -0.51 -0.42
CA MET A 80 13.41 -0.25 -1.07
C MET A 80 12.23 -0.29 -0.10
N GLY A 81 12.28 -1.13 0.93
CA GLY A 81 11.23 -1.13 1.94
C GLY A 81 11.30 0.09 2.88
N TYR A 82 12.49 0.66 3.14
CA TYR A 82 12.58 1.93 3.86
C TYR A 82 12.03 3.09 3.03
N VAL A 83 12.37 3.16 1.74
CA VAL A 83 11.85 4.20 0.82
C VAL A 83 10.33 4.12 0.71
N LEU A 84 9.79 2.93 0.44
CA LEU A 84 8.34 2.74 0.35
C LEU A 84 7.67 2.99 1.71
N GLY A 85 8.24 2.48 2.79
CA GLY A 85 7.77 2.74 4.16
C GLY A 85 7.67 4.23 4.45
N ALA A 86 8.70 5.02 4.13
CA ALA A 86 8.70 6.47 4.30
C ALA A 86 7.61 7.16 3.47
N ILE A 87 7.43 6.78 2.20
CA ILE A 87 6.36 7.31 1.34
C ILE A 87 4.98 7.04 1.98
N PHE A 88 4.76 5.83 2.50
CA PHE A 88 3.50 5.47 3.16
C PHE A 88 3.32 6.16 4.51
N VAL A 89 4.39 6.39 5.27
CA VAL A 89 4.36 7.24 6.49
C VAL A 89 3.95 8.66 6.13
N LEU A 90 4.48 9.25 5.05
CA LEU A 90 4.09 10.59 4.63
C LEU A 90 2.62 10.66 4.24
N ASN A 91 2.12 9.67 3.49
CA ASN A 91 0.69 9.58 3.15
C ASN A 91 -0.21 9.35 4.38
N ALA A 92 0.22 8.56 5.35
CA ALA A 92 -0.48 8.45 6.62
C ALA A 92 -0.45 9.80 7.38
N GLY A 93 0.70 10.48 7.38
CA GLY A 93 0.92 11.77 8.01
C GLY A 93 0.02 12.88 7.48
N THR A 94 -0.27 12.92 6.17
CA THR A 94 -1.22 13.89 5.60
C THR A 94 -2.63 13.70 6.15
N GLN A 95 -3.08 12.45 6.34
CA GLN A 95 -4.39 12.16 6.92
C GLN A 95 -4.43 12.50 8.41
N ALA A 96 -3.38 12.15 9.15
CA ALA A 96 -3.24 12.53 10.55
C ALA A 96 -3.24 14.05 10.74
N TYR A 97 -2.50 14.77 9.90
CA TYR A 97 -2.43 16.22 9.90
C TYR A 97 -3.81 16.85 9.64
N ALA A 98 -4.57 16.35 8.67
CA ALA A 98 -5.92 16.83 8.40
C ALA A 98 -6.84 16.66 9.63
N ILE A 99 -6.79 15.49 10.29
CA ILE A 99 -7.58 15.23 11.50
C ILE A 99 -7.19 16.18 12.64
N LEU A 100 -5.89 16.43 12.82
CA LEU A 100 -5.38 17.28 13.91
C LEU A 100 -5.65 18.77 13.67
N THR A 101 -5.65 19.24 12.42
CA THR A 101 -5.78 20.67 12.09
C THR A 101 -7.20 21.11 11.81
N VAL A 102 -7.99 20.30 11.09
CA VAL A 102 -9.42 20.58 10.85
C VAL A 102 -10.23 20.22 12.09
N GLY A 103 -9.82 19.17 12.82
CA GLY A 103 -10.50 18.67 14.00
C GLY A 103 -11.51 17.56 13.68
N ALA A 104 -11.56 16.56 14.55
CA ALA A 104 -12.40 15.38 14.35
C ALA A 104 -13.91 15.70 14.32
N ALA A 105 -14.37 16.66 15.11
CA ALA A 105 -15.78 17.06 15.14
C ALA A 105 -16.22 17.69 13.80
N ALA A 106 -15.44 18.63 13.27
CA ALA A 106 -15.73 19.28 11.98
C ALA A 106 -15.73 18.26 10.83
N LEU A 107 -14.77 17.32 10.82
CA LEU A 107 -14.75 16.24 9.82
C LEU A 107 -15.93 15.26 9.98
N ALA A 108 -16.46 15.09 11.19
CA ALA A 108 -17.63 14.24 11.39
C ALA A 108 -18.89 14.89 10.83
N GLU A 109 -19.03 16.22 10.93
CA GLU A 109 -20.16 16.98 10.36
C GLU A 109 -20.21 16.88 8.84
N THR A 110 -19.06 16.86 8.16
CA THR A 110 -18.98 16.69 6.70
C THR A 110 -18.99 15.22 6.25
N GLY A 111 -18.92 14.28 7.19
CA GLY A 111 -18.84 12.84 6.91
C GLY A 111 -17.46 12.33 6.48
N ASP A 112 -16.42 13.18 6.53
CA ASP A 112 -15.06 12.88 6.08
C ASP A 112 -14.17 12.22 7.15
N LEU A 113 -14.59 12.24 8.42
CA LEU A 113 -13.80 11.69 9.53
C LEU A 113 -13.42 10.23 9.30
N TRP A 114 -14.41 9.35 9.08
CA TRP A 114 -14.15 7.92 8.92
C TRP A 114 -13.35 7.59 7.66
N PRO A 115 -13.65 8.17 6.48
CA PRO A 115 -12.78 8.06 5.32
C PRO A 115 -11.33 8.45 5.60
N ALA A 116 -11.10 9.56 6.32
CA ALA A 116 -9.76 10.00 6.69
C ALA A 116 -9.06 9.00 7.63
N VAL A 117 -9.77 8.49 8.64
CA VAL A 117 -9.26 7.47 9.58
C VAL A 117 -8.94 6.16 8.88
N ILE A 118 -9.78 5.70 7.94
CA ILE A 118 -9.55 4.48 7.17
C ILE A 118 -8.32 4.65 6.28
N ALA A 119 -8.22 5.75 5.54
CA ALA A 119 -7.05 6.05 4.70
C ALA A 119 -5.76 6.14 5.53
N LEU A 120 -5.81 6.77 6.71
CA LEU A 120 -4.73 6.81 7.68
C LEU A 120 -4.31 5.39 8.10
N ALA A 121 -5.27 4.56 8.50
CA ALA A 121 -5.00 3.18 8.93
C ALA A 121 -4.41 2.34 7.80
N CYS A 122 -4.97 2.40 6.58
CA CYS A 122 -4.46 1.66 5.43
C CYS A 122 -2.99 2.03 5.13
N ASN A 123 -2.68 3.32 5.01
CA ASN A 123 -1.31 3.78 4.73
C ASN A 123 -0.37 3.48 5.90
N GLY A 124 -0.81 3.68 7.14
CA GLY A 124 -0.01 3.39 8.34
C GLY A 124 0.33 1.91 8.48
N LEU A 125 -0.62 1.01 8.21
CA LEU A 125 -0.38 -0.43 8.23
C LEU A 125 0.56 -0.87 7.10
N ILE A 126 0.39 -0.33 5.90
CA ILE A 126 1.31 -0.60 4.79
C ILE A 126 2.72 -0.10 5.12
N ALA A 127 2.84 1.12 5.66
CA ALA A 127 4.12 1.67 6.12
C ALA A 127 4.78 0.75 7.14
N ALA A 128 4.04 0.35 8.18
CA ALA A 128 4.53 -0.54 9.22
C ALA A 128 5.01 -1.88 8.64
N ALA A 129 4.28 -2.44 7.67
CA ALA A 129 4.66 -3.69 7.02
C ALA A 129 5.96 -3.57 6.20
N TYR A 130 6.13 -2.48 5.44
CA TYR A 130 7.36 -2.24 4.70
C TYR A 130 8.56 -1.98 5.62
N LEU A 131 8.38 -1.18 6.68
CA LEU A 131 9.43 -0.92 7.67
C LEU A 131 9.81 -2.21 8.43
N HIS A 132 8.82 -2.99 8.85
CA HIS A 132 9.05 -4.29 9.51
C HIS A 132 9.83 -5.25 8.60
N SER A 133 9.44 -5.32 7.32
CA SER A 133 10.16 -6.10 6.31
C SER A 133 11.62 -5.64 6.19
N SER A 134 11.86 -4.33 6.10
CA SER A 134 13.21 -3.77 5.93
C SER A 134 14.09 -4.00 7.14
N ILE A 135 13.57 -3.80 8.36
CA ILE A 135 14.31 -4.04 9.60
C ILE A 135 14.76 -5.50 9.65
N ARG A 136 13.87 -6.45 9.38
CA ARG A 136 14.22 -7.89 9.38
C ARG A 136 15.28 -8.24 8.33
N LEU A 137 15.17 -7.67 7.13
CA LEU A 137 16.17 -7.89 6.07
C LEU A 137 17.53 -7.27 6.42
N SER A 138 17.55 -6.07 7.02
CA SER A 138 18.78 -5.42 7.49
C SER A 138 19.47 -6.18 8.62
N LEU A 139 18.71 -6.93 9.42
CA LEU A 139 19.21 -7.75 10.52
C LEU A 139 19.71 -9.15 10.07
N GLY A 140 19.79 -9.43 8.76
CA GLY A 140 20.33 -10.70 8.27
C GLY A 140 19.39 -11.90 8.40
N HIS A 141 18.11 -11.70 8.74
CA HIS A 141 17.10 -12.78 8.75
C HIS A 141 16.60 -13.15 7.33
N GLY A 142 17.33 -12.75 6.29
CA GLY A 142 16.94 -12.85 4.88
C GLY A 142 17.29 -14.17 4.20
N ASP A 143 18.22 -14.94 4.77
CA ASP A 143 18.89 -16.07 4.09
C ASP A 143 18.59 -17.45 4.70
N ALA A 144 17.73 -17.53 5.71
CA ALA A 144 17.36 -18.78 6.36
C ALA A 144 15.92 -19.19 6.06
N ALA A 145 15.61 -19.49 4.78
CA ALA A 145 14.48 -20.34 4.35
C ALA A 145 14.53 -20.62 2.84
#